data_AF-A0AA35QV72-F1
#
_entry.id   AF-A0AA35QV72-F1
#
_cell.length_a   1.000
_cell.length_b   1.000
_cell.length_c   1.000
_cell.angle_alpha   90.00
_cell.angle_beta   90.00
_cell.angle_gamma   90.00
#
_symmetry.space_group_name_H-M   'P 1'
#
loop_
_entity.id
_entity.type
_entity.pdbx_description
1 polymer ?
#
loop_
_entity_poly.entity_id
_entity_poly.type
_entity_poly.pdbx_seq_one_letter_code
_entity_poly.pdbx_strand_id
1 'polypeptide(L)'
;MALQEKFREHGVVPDVIDEPPAELAIVKYDCGVTVEPGAILTPTQVQNAPVVTWPAEDSALYTLIMTDPDAPSRSDPKWGEWRHWVVFNIPGADLAKGEEWWAYVWRWSSKRHWTASLHLPHLQAAQRQDHPHAA
;
A
#
# COMPACT_ATOMS: atom_id res chain seq x y z
N MET A 1 6.37 9.30 19.47
CA MET A 1 4.98 9.43 19.03
C MET A 1 4.48 8.07 18.64
N ALA A 2 3.27 7.73 19.09
CA ALA A 2 2.65 6.44 18.77
C ALA A 2 2.35 6.38 17.27
N LEU A 3 2.36 5.18 16.68
CA LEU A 3 2.07 4.96 15.26
C LEU A 3 0.76 5.63 14.82
N GLN A 4 -0.27 5.51 15.64
CA GLN A 4 -1.59 6.08 15.41
C GLN A 4 -1.58 7.61 15.31
N GLU A 5 -0.72 8.29 16.09
CA GLU A 5 -0.57 9.74 16.04
C GLU A 5 0.01 10.18 14.69
N LYS A 6 1.01 9.45 14.17
CA LYS A 6 1.62 9.76 12.88
C LYS A 6 0.62 9.66 11.73
N PHE A 7 -0.24 8.65 11.73
CA PHE A 7 -1.25 8.47 10.68
C PHE A 7 -2.29 9.61 10.70
N ARG A 8 -2.67 10.10 11.88
CA ARG A 8 -3.57 11.24 12.02
C ARG A 8 -2.88 12.57 11.67
N GLU A 9 -1.64 12.77 12.12
CA GLU A 9 -0.85 13.99 11.85
C GLU A 9 -0.63 14.20 10.35
N HIS A 10 -0.36 13.12 9.61
CA HIS A 10 -0.16 13.19 8.17
C HIS A 10 -1.47 13.18 7.36
N GLY A 11 -2.64 13.14 8.02
CA GLY A 11 -3.95 13.14 7.36
C GLY A 11 -4.35 11.81 6.72
N VAL A 12 -3.59 10.73 6.94
CA VAL A 12 -3.93 9.40 6.42
C VAL A 12 -5.25 8.91 7.00
N VAL A 13 -5.47 9.20 8.29
CA VAL A 13 -6.75 9.02 8.96
C VAL A 13 -7.36 10.41 9.18
N PRO A 14 -8.55 10.73 8.65
CA PRO A 14 -9.51 9.85 7.98
C PRO A 14 -9.45 9.84 6.44
N ASP A 15 -8.50 10.54 5.80
CA ASP A 15 -8.62 10.84 4.37
C ASP A 15 -8.43 9.60 3.46
N VAL A 16 -7.68 8.58 3.91
CA VAL A 16 -7.38 7.35 3.15
C VAL A 16 -7.94 6.11 3.82
N ILE A 17 -7.86 6.04 5.14
CA ILE A 17 -8.35 4.91 5.94
C ILE A 17 -9.10 5.43 7.16
N ASP A 18 -10.17 4.73 7.55
CA ASP A 18 -11.03 5.14 8.66
C ASP A 18 -10.33 4.98 10.02
N GLU A 19 -9.48 3.96 10.16
CA GLU A 19 -8.79 3.60 11.40
C GLU A 19 -7.29 3.35 11.16
N PRO A 20 -6.42 3.76 12.09
CA PRO A 20 -4.99 3.51 11.97
C PRO A 20 -4.71 2.00 12.09
N PRO A 21 -3.76 1.46 11.31
CA PRO A 21 -3.42 0.04 11.39
C PRO A 21 -2.77 -0.31 12.73
N ALA A 22 -3.02 -1.52 13.20
CA ALA A 22 -2.40 -2.05 14.42
C ALA A 22 -0.89 -2.25 14.26
N GLU A 23 -0.47 -2.63 13.06
CA GLU A 23 0.91 -2.98 12.74
C GLU A 23 1.37 -2.28 11.44
N LEU A 24 2.67 -2.03 11.35
CA LEU A 24 3.28 -1.34 10.21
C LEU A 24 3.91 -2.35 9.25
N ALA A 25 3.62 -2.21 7.96
CA ALA A 25 4.44 -2.80 6.93
C ALA A 25 5.80 -2.06 6.85
N ILE A 26 6.87 -2.82 6.77
CA ILE A 26 8.22 -2.32 6.51
C ILE A 26 8.38 -2.24 5.00
N VAL A 27 8.63 -1.03 4.49
CA VAL A 27 8.88 -0.77 3.08
C VAL A 27 10.35 -0.42 2.92
N LYS A 28 11.08 -1.17 2.10
CA LYS A 28 12.52 -0.97 1.85
C LYS A 28 12.79 -0.88 0.37
N TYR A 29 13.39 0.24 -0.04
CA TYR A 29 13.84 0.43 -1.42
C TYR A 29 15.23 -0.18 -1.64
N ASP A 30 15.53 -0.50 -2.90
CA ASP A 30 16.80 -1.08 -3.35
C ASP A 30 18.03 -0.19 -3.05
N CYS A 31 17.82 1.14 -2.95
CA CYS A 31 18.83 2.10 -2.52
C CYS A 31 19.20 2.00 -1.03
N GLY A 32 18.61 1.06 -0.29
CA GLY A 32 18.87 0.81 1.13
C GLY A 32 18.04 1.64 2.09
N VAL A 33 17.17 2.52 1.57
CA VAL A 33 16.28 3.35 2.39
C VAL A 33 15.08 2.54 2.86
N THR A 34 14.86 2.54 4.18
CA THR A 34 13.63 2.07 4.79
C THR A 34 12.68 3.26 5.02
N VAL A 35 11.42 3.10 4.65
CA VAL A 35 10.42 4.17 4.79
C VAL A 35 9.92 4.22 6.23
N GLU A 36 10.03 5.39 6.83
CA GLU A 36 9.38 5.73 8.09
C GLU A 36 8.13 6.56 7.82
N PRO A 37 7.05 6.45 8.62
CA PRO A 37 5.89 7.30 8.44
C PRO A 37 6.28 8.78 8.54
N GLY A 38 5.88 9.57 7.53
CA GLY A 38 6.26 10.97 7.38
C GLY A 38 7.60 11.23 6.67
N ALA A 39 8.34 10.18 6.29
CA ALA A 39 9.62 10.33 5.62
C ALA A 39 9.46 10.97 4.23
N ILE A 40 10.45 11.79 3.89
CA ILE A 40 10.51 12.50 2.61
C ILE A 40 11.53 11.79 1.74
N LEU A 41 11.05 11.16 0.67
CA LEU A 41 11.89 10.45 -0.30
C LEU A 41 11.95 11.23 -1.62
N THR A 42 13.06 11.07 -2.33
CA THR A 42 13.26 11.65 -3.66
C THR A 42 12.74 10.71 -4.76
N PRO A 43 12.33 11.23 -5.93
CA PRO A 43 11.88 10.38 -7.04
C PRO A 43 12.92 9.35 -7.50
N THR A 44 14.20 9.63 -7.32
CA THR A 44 15.28 8.68 -7.64
C THR A 44 15.33 7.51 -6.67
N GLN A 45 15.06 7.74 -5.38
CA GLN A 45 15.07 6.68 -4.36
C GLN A 45 13.90 5.70 -4.51
N VAL A 46 12.82 6.14 -5.15
CA VAL A 46 11.55 5.39 -5.26
C VAL A 46 11.26 4.97 -6.70
N GLN A 47 12.27 4.98 -7.56
CA GLN A 47 12.10 4.67 -8.98
C GLN A 47 11.70 3.19 -9.19
N ASN A 48 12.23 2.30 -8.35
CA ASN A 48 11.98 0.87 -8.41
C ASN A 48 10.99 0.45 -7.30
N ALA A 49 10.27 -0.65 -7.55
CA ALA A 49 9.35 -1.22 -6.57
C ALA A 49 10.12 -1.59 -5.29
N PRO A 50 9.62 -1.23 -4.10
CA PRO A 50 10.24 -1.61 -2.85
C PRO A 50 9.96 -3.07 -2.51
N VAL A 51 10.79 -3.62 -1.63
CA VAL A 51 10.46 -4.84 -0.88
C VAL A 51 9.56 -4.43 0.28
N VAL A 52 8.39 -5.07 0.38
CA VAL A 52 7.41 -4.81 1.44
C VAL A 52 7.27 -6.07 2.28
N THR A 53 7.43 -5.93 3.59
CA THR A 53 7.28 -7.03 4.55
C THR A 53 6.39 -6.62 5.71
N TRP A 54 5.50 -7.50 6.16
CA TRP A 54 4.63 -7.27 7.31
C TRP A 54 4.52 -8.55 8.15
N PRO A 55 4.16 -8.43 9.42
CA PRO A 55 3.71 -9.58 10.21
C PRO A 55 2.49 -10.22 9.54
N ALA A 56 2.69 -11.39 8.96
CA ALA A 56 1.66 -12.13 8.23
C ALA A 56 1.42 -13.49 8.88
N GLU A 57 0.17 -13.92 8.85
CA GLU A 57 -0.23 -15.28 9.15
C GLU A 57 -0.10 -16.13 7.88
N ASP A 58 0.60 -17.26 7.96
CA ASP A 58 0.91 -18.11 6.80
C ASP A 58 -0.33 -18.60 6.04
N SER A 59 -1.47 -18.73 6.71
CA SER A 59 -2.74 -19.19 6.13
C SER A 59 -3.65 -18.06 5.63
N ALA A 60 -3.30 -16.81 5.86
CA ALA A 60 -4.11 -15.66 5.46
C ALA A 60 -3.71 -15.12 4.08
N LEU A 61 -4.69 -14.49 3.42
CA LEU A 61 -4.46 -13.75 2.19
C LEU A 61 -4.45 -12.25 2.48
N TYR A 62 -3.51 -11.56 1.85
CA TYR A 62 -3.27 -10.13 2.03
C TYR A 62 -3.43 -9.38 0.70
N THR A 63 -3.71 -8.09 0.80
CA THR A 63 -3.75 -7.17 -0.34
C THR A 63 -2.85 -5.98 -0.06
N LEU A 64 -1.94 -5.69 -0.98
CA LEU A 64 -1.07 -4.52 -0.93
C LEU A 64 -1.65 -3.44 -1.85
N ILE A 65 -1.87 -2.25 -1.29
CA ILE A 65 -2.22 -1.05 -2.05
C ILE A 65 -1.23 0.06 -1.68
N MET A 66 -0.53 0.57 -2.69
CA MET A 66 0.26 1.80 -2.57
C MET A 66 -0.47 2.91 -3.33
N THR A 67 -0.85 3.97 -2.62
CA THR A 67 -1.63 5.06 -3.21
C THR A 67 -1.18 6.44 -2.71
N ASP A 68 -1.35 7.46 -3.55
CA ASP A 68 -1.10 8.87 -3.26
C ASP A 68 -2.44 9.62 -3.21
N PRO A 69 -2.97 9.97 -2.02
CA PRO A 69 -4.20 10.75 -1.87
C PRO A 69 -4.05 12.20 -2.33
N ASP A 70 -2.82 12.67 -2.51
CA ASP A 70 -2.51 14.07 -2.73
C ASP A 70 -2.23 14.37 -4.22
N ALA A 71 -2.54 13.47 -5.15
CA ALA A 71 -2.20 13.67 -6.56
C ALA A 71 -3.06 14.76 -7.26
N PRO A 72 -2.49 15.67 -8.09
CA PRO A 72 -1.06 15.89 -8.35
C PRO A 72 -0.33 16.70 -7.25
N SER A 73 -1.06 17.40 -6.38
CA SER A 73 -0.51 18.06 -5.19
C SER A 73 -1.52 18.13 -4.06
N ARG A 74 -1.09 18.08 -2.79
CA ARG A 74 -1.95 18.18 -1.60
C ARG A 74 -2.83 19.44 -1.57
N SER A 75 -2.40 20.52 -2.21
CA SER A 75 -3.18 21.77 -2.33
C SER A 75 -4.29 21.71 -3.38
N ASP A 76 -4.20 20.77 -4.33
CA ASP A 76 -5.18 20.54 -5.41
C ASP A 76 -5.21 19.03 -5.73
N PRO A 77 -5.76 18.17 -4.85
CA PRO A 77 -5.71 16.71 -4.97
C PRO A 77 -6.77 16.19 -5.97
N LYS A 78 -6.88 16.82 -7.15
CA LYS A 78 -7.91 16.52 -8.15
C LYS A 78 -7.84 15.12 -8.76
N TRP A 79 -6.71 14.43 -8.61
CA TRP A 79 -6.49 13.06 -9.08
C TRP A 79 -6.21 12.08 -7.95
N GLY A 80 -6.29 12.55 -6.70
CA GLY A 80 -6.21 11.75 -5.51
C GLY A 80 -7.52 10.96 -5.31
N GLU A 81 -7.48 9.73 -4.83
CA GLU A 81 -6.30 8.86 -4.66
C GLU A 81 -5.67 8.53 -6.02
N TRP A 82 -4.36 8.32 -6.13
CA TRP A 82 -3.66 7.77 -7.31
C TRP A 82 -3.00 6.44 -6.95
N ARG A 83 -3.31 5.35 -7.68
CA ARG A 83 -2.76 4.02 -7.36
C ARG A 83 -1.38 3.85 -8.01
N HIS A 84 -0.39 3.63 -7.17
CA HIS A 84 0.99 3.37 -7.57
C HIS A 84 1.28 1.89 -7.71
N TRP A 85 0.65 1.03 -6.90
CA TRP A 85 0.86 -0.41 -6.93
C TRP A 85 -0.32 -1.13 -6.28
N VAL A 86 -0.82 -2.19 -6.92
CA VAL A 86 -1.91 -3.01 -6.39
C VAL A 86 -1.60 -4.50 -6.63
N VAL A 87 -1.53 -5.25 -5.55
CA VAL A 87 -1.32 -6.71 -5.56
C VAL A 87 -2.34 -7.37 -4.64
N PHE A 88 -3.11 -8.31 -5.18
CA PHE A 88 -4.15 -9.05 -4.46
C PHE A 88 -3.70 -10.48 -4.13
N ASN A 89 -4.48 -11.16 -3.29
CA ASN A 89 -4.37 -12.59 -3.05
C ASN A 89 -2.95 -13.05 -2.63
N ILE A 90 -2.25 -12.22 -1.85
CA ILE A 90 -0.89 -12.52 -1.39
C ILE A 90 -0.95 -13.56 -0.27
N PRO A 91 -0.42 -14.78 -0.44
CA PRO A 91 -0.41 -15.76 0.63
C PRO A 91 0.69 -15.42 1.66
N GLY A 92 0.27 -15.20 2.91
CA GLY A 92 1.17 -14.74 3.97
C GLY A 92 1.88 -13.44 3.59
N ALA A 93 3.21 -13.41 3.70
CA ALA A 93 4.04 -12.27 3.31
C ALA A 93 4.75 -12.46 1.94
N ASP A 94 4.35 -13.47 1.15
CA ASP A 94 5.01 -13.79 -0.11
C ASP A 94 4.43 -12.99 -1.28
N LEU A 95 4.84 -11.72 -1.38
CA LEU A 95 4.36 -10.78 -2.39
C LEU A 95 4.54 -11.28 -3.83
N ALA A 96 5.56 -12.11 -4.08
CA ALA A 96 5.83 -12.69 -5.40
C ALA A 96 4.79 -13.74 -5.84
N LYS A 97 4.04 -14.30 -4.89
CA LYS A 97 2.90 -15.19 -5.15
C LYS A 97 1.57 -14.47 -5.24
N GLY A 98 1.54 -13.16 -5.00
CA GLY A 98 0.34 -12.34 -5.19
C GLY A 98 0.01 -12.12 -6.66
N GLU A 99 -1.24 -11.76 -6.92
CA GLU A 99 -1.73 -11.38 -8.24
C GLU A 99 -1.55 -9.87 -8.44
N GLU A 100 -0.53 -9.47 -9.21
CA GLU A 100 -0.30 -8.07 -9.55
C GLU A 100 -1.36 -7.58 -10.55
N TRP A 101 -2.26 -6.72 -10.06
CA TRP A 101 -3.32 -6.11 -10.87
C TRP A 101 -2.89 -4.79 -11.48
N TRP A 102 -2.08 -4.02 -10.75
CA TRP A 102 -1.57 -2.75 -11.20
C TRP A 102 -0.09 -2.67 -10.88
N ALA A 103 0.76 -2.74 -11.90
CA ALA A 103 2.21 -2.72 -11.76
C ALA A 103 2.71 -1.44 -11.07
N TYR A 104 3.86 -1.54 -10.40
CA TYR A 104 4.47 -0.40 -9.71
C TYR A 104 4.78 0.76 -10.67
N VAL A 105 4.25 1.95 -10.38
CA VAL A 105 4.48 3.19 -11.15
C VAL A 105 4.98 4.30 -10.24
N TRP A 106 6.22 4.75 -10.42
CA TRP A 106 6.78 5.87 -9.65
C TRP A 106 6.46 7.27 -10.21
N ARG A 107 6.04 7.36 -11.49
CA ARG A 107 6.06 8.61 -12.29
C ARG A 107 5.12 9.74 -11.86
N TRP A 108 4.38 9.57 -10.77
CA TRP A 108 3.51 10.60 -10.18
C TRP A 108 3.66 10.72 -8.66
N SER A 109 4.67 10.06 -8.09
CA SER A 109 4.96 10.15 -6.66
C SER A 109 5.52 11.53 -6.36
N SER A 110 4.61 12.45 -6.08
CA SER A 110 4.93 13.83 -5.81
C SER A 110 5.81 13.90 -4.55
N LYS A 111 6.67 14.92 -4.47
CA LYS A 111 7.58 15.08 -3.32
C LYS A 111 6.73 15.17 -2.05
N ARG A 112 6.77 14.09 -1.27
CA ARG A 112 6.40 13.93 0.15
C ARG A 112 5.10 13.16 0.42
N HIS A 113 5.30 12.10 1.21
CA HIS A 113 4.36 11.27 1.98
C HIS A 113 3.86 10.03 1.25
N TRP A 114 4.54 8.91 1.51
CA TRP A 114 4.08 7.58 1.13
C TRP A 114 3.17 7.05 2.23
N THR A 115 1.97 6.64 1.85
CA THR A 115 1.18 5.74 2.68
C THR A 115 1.03 4.43 1.93
N ALA A 116 1.81 3.42 2.34
CA ALA A 116 1.49 2.04 2.00
C ALA A 116 0.41 1.59 3.00
N SER A 117 -0.84 1.53 2.55
CA SER A 117 -1.92 0.99 3.35
C SER A 117 -2.00 -0.50 3.06
N LEU A 118 -1.54 -1.33 4.00
CA LEU A 118 -1.86 -2.74 4.00
C LEU A 118 -3.28 -2.87 4.54
N HIS A 119 -4.24 -3.10 3.67
CA HIS A 119 -5.59 -3.43 4.13
C HIS A 119 -5.54 -4.87 4.65
N LEU A 120 -5.74 -5.04 5.94
CA LEU A 120 -5.88 -6.33 6.61
C LEU A 120 -7.37 -6.67 6.72
N PRO A 121 -8.00 -7.36 5.76
CA PRO A 121 -9.31 -7.92 6.03
C PRO A 121 -9.15 -9.27 6.73
N HIS A 122 -9.38 -9.28 8.05
CA HIS A 122 -10.36 -10.25 8.55
C HIS A 122 -11.72 -9.87 7.93
N LEU A 123 -11.92 -10.26 6.68
CA LEU A 123 -13.20 -10.13 5.99
C LEU A 123 -13.26 -11.26 4.98
N GLN A 124 -13.62 -12.45 5.50
CA GLN A 124 -14.33 -13.44 4.72
C GLN A 124 -15.62 -12.80 4.22
N ALA A 125 -15.65 -12.40 2.95
CA ALA A 125 -16.88 -12.37 2.18
C ALA A 125 -16.85 -13.59 1.24
N ALA A 126 -17.61 -14.60 1.64
CA ALA A 126 -17.92 -15.76 0.82
C ALA A 126 -18.71 -15.37 -0.45
N GLN A 127 -18.68 -16.30 -1.42
CA GLN A 127 -19.50 -16.46 -2.65
C GLN A 127 -18.88 -15.87 -3.93
N ARG A 128 -18.63 -16.64 -5.02
CA ARG A 128 -19.19 -17.93 -5.45
C ARG A 128 -18.15 -18.73 -6.24
N GLN A 129 -18.10 -20.04 -5.99
CA GLN A 129 -17.79 -21.02 -7.04
C GLN A 129 -18.83 -20.87 -8.14
N ASP A 130 -18.39 -20.81 -9.40
CA ASP A 130 -18.96 -21.56 -10.52
C ASP A 130 -18.04 -21.38 -11.74
N HIS A 131 -17.21 -22.41 -12.01
CA HIS A 131 -16.76 -22.71 -13.37
C HIS A 131 -17.98 -23.16 -14.20
N PRO A 132 -18.07 -22.77 -15.48
CA PRO A 132 -17.78 -23.73 -16.53
C PRO A 132 -16.96 -23.09 -17.67
N HIS A 133 -15.84 -23.68 -18.08
CA HIS A 133 -15.73 -24.61 -19.21
C HIS A 133 -16.35 -24.11 -20.54
N ALA A 134 -15.45 -23.75 -21.46
CA ALA A 134 -15.50 -23.90 -22.92
C ALA A 134 -16.84 -23.72 -23.67
N ALA A 135 -16.87 -22.75 -24.58
CA ALA A 135 -16.86 -22.96 -26.03
C ALA A 135 -16.55 -21.63 -26.75
#